data_AF-A0A7S1T2F9-F1
#
_entry.id   AF-A0A7S1T2F9-F1
#
_cell.length_a   1.000
_cell.length_b   1.000
_cell.length_c   1.000
_cell.angle_alpha   90.00
_cell.angle_beta   90.00
_cell.angle_gamma   90.00
#
_symmetry.space_group_name_H-M   'P 1'
#
loop_
_entity.id
_entity.type
_entity.pdbx_description
1 polymer ?
#
loop_
_entity_poly.entity_id
_entity_poly.type
_entity_poly.pdbx_seq_one_letter_code
_entity_poly.pdbx_strand_id
1 'polypeptide(L)'
;MIVSFTVGSDGAGSQTEQCVGHAVVLATGGFGASKDLLKEHNPMAAPYATTNGPWATGDGLRLAEDFRAGVKLMDQVQLHPTGLVDPANPDAGTKFLGPERLRGVGGILVNASGKRFVNELERRDTVTEAILRQEGQCATLLLPDAGAQEYGVKAMDFYCFKGFATKVANIEEAAAALKVDLGVLREE
;
A
#
# COMPACT_ATOMS: atom_id res chain seq x y z
N MET A 1 -34.93 12.27 9.01
CA MET A 1 -34.24 11.80 7.80
C MET A 1 -34.55 10.32 7.64
N ILE A 2 -34.90 9.86 6.43
CA ILE A 2 -35.11 8.43 6.15
C ILE A 2 -33.93 7.98 5.30
N VAL A 3 -33.20 6.96 5.75
CA VAL A 3 -32.14 6.33 4.99
C VAL A 3 -32.60 4.94 4.62
N SER A 4 -32.59 4.64 3.33
CA SER A 4 -32.76 3.29 2.81
C SER A 4 -31.39 2.67 2.58
N PHE A 5 -31.14 1.48 3.10
CA PHE A 5 -29.90 0.74 2.87
C PHE A 5 -30.21 -0.72 2.57
N THR A 6 -29.33 -1.37 1.84
CA THR A 6 -29.47 -2.78 1.50
C THR A 6 -28.62 -3.61 2.45
N VAL A 7 -29.26 -4.57 3.12
CA VAL A 7 -28.59 -5.59 3.93
C VAL A 7 -28.54 -6.88 3.10
N GLY A 8 -27.35 -7.42 2.91
CA GLY A 8 -27.15 -8.69 2.22
C GLY A 8 -25.72 -9.18 2.37
N SER A 9 -25.55 -10.46 2.62
CA SER A 9 -24.28 -11.16 2.46
C SER A 9 -24.23 -11.78 1.06
N ASP A 10 -23.05 -11.83 0.45
CA ASP A 10 -22.81 -12.47 -0.85
C ASP A 10 -23.50 -13.85 -0.91
N GLY A 11 -24.65 -13.93 -1.60
CA GLY A 11 -25.37 -15.18 -1.86
C GLY A 11 -26.73 -15.39 -1.15
N ALA A 12 -27.15 -14.53 -0.22
CA ALA A 12 -28.52 -14.53 0.33
C ALA A 12 -29.22 -13.22 -0.05
N GLY A 13 -30.42 -13.32 -0.64
CA GLY A 13 -31.12 -12.20 -1.30
C GLY A 13 -31.04 -10.87 -0.57
N SER A 14 -30.83 -9.78 -1.33
CA SER A 14 -30.73 -8.43 -0.81
C SER A 14 -32.07 -7.95 -0.26
N GLN A 15 -32.10 -7.52 1.01
CA GLN A 15 -33.26 -6.85 1.61
C GLN A 15 -32.97 -5.36 1.76
N THR A 16 -33.92 -4.51 1.37
CA THR A 16 -33.83 -3.07 1.64
C THR A 16 -34.52 -2.77 2.95
N GLU A 17 -33.78 -2.16 3.87
CA GLU A 17 -34.29 -1.67 5.15
C GLU A 17 -34.33 -0.14 5.17
N GLN A 18 -35.20 0.41 6.00
CA GLN A 18 -35.30 1.84 6.23
C GLN A 18 -35.05 2.15 7.70
N CYS A 19 -34.16 3.11 7.96
CA CYS A 19 -33.98 3.70 9.28
C CYS A 19 -34.42 5.15 9.27
N VAL A 20 -35.18 5.53 10.30
CA VAL A 20 -35.61 6.91 10.55
C VAL A 20 -34.78 7.47 11.70
N GLY A 21 -34.07 8.56 11.45
CA GLY A 21 -33.24 9.22 12.45
C GLY A 21 -33.27 10.74 12.33
N HIS A 22 -32.95 11.41 13.43
CA HIS A 22 -32.75 12.87 13.44
C HIS A 22 -31.44 13.26 12.75
N ALA A 23 -30.43 12.38 12.76
CA ALA A 23 -29.13 12.58 12.15
C ALA A 23 -28.60 11.28 11.52
N VAL A 24 -27.70 11.43 10.54
CA VAL A 24 -27.01 10.33 9.85
C VAL A 24 -25.52 10.66 9.87
N VAL A 25 -24.70 9.68 10.24
CA VAL A 25 -23.23 9.81 10.28
C VAL A 25 -22.63 8.91 9.21
N LEU A 26 -21.91 9.50 8.25
CA LEU A 26 -21.15 8.75 7.26
C LEU A 26 -19.76 8.43 7.83
N ALA A 27 -19.51 7.15 8.09
CA ALA A 27 -18.25 6.61 8.60
C ALA A 27 -17.69 5.53 7.65
N THR A 28 -17.79 5.78 6.35
CA THR A 28 -17.65 4.76 5.28
C THR A 28 -16.23 4.57 4.75
N GLY A 29 -15.22 5.20 5.36
CA GLY A 29 -13.86 5.19 4.85
C GLY A 29 -13.68 5.98 3.54
N GLY A 30 -12.65 5.63 2.77
CA GLY A 30 -12.28 6.33 1.53
C GLY A 30 -12.58 5.54 0.25
N PHE A 31 -11.97 5.96 -0.85
CA PHE A 31 -12.17 5.39 -2.20
C PHE A 31 -10.90 4.75 -2.80
N GLY A 32 -9.89 4.45 -1.98
CA GLY A 32 -8.59 3.95 -2.44
C GLY A 32 -8.62 2.57 -3.13
N ALA A 33 -9.74 1.85 -3.10
CA ALA A 33 -9.95 0.62 -3.87
C ALA A 33 -10.85 0.83 -5.11
N SER A 34 -11.40 2.04 -5.30
CA SER A 34 -12.30 2.38 -6.41
C SER A 34 -11.51 2.81 -7.65
N LYS A 35 -11.40 1.93 -8.65
CA LYS A 35 -10.74 2.28 -9.91
C LYS A 35 -11.45 3.43 -10.64
N ASP A 36 -12.77 3.56 -10.51
CA ASP A 36 -13.52 4.60 -11.21
C ASP A 36 -13.32 5.97 -10.57
N LEU A 37 -13.47 6.08 -9.25
CA LEU A 37 -13.21 7.35 -8.55
C LEU A 37 -11.74 7.76 -8.62
N LEU A 38 -10.81 6.79 -8.62
CA LEU A 38 -9.41 7.09 -8.87
C LEU A 38 -9.19 7.62 -10.29
N LYS A 39 -9.76 6.99 -11.33
CA LYS A 39 -9.64 7.51 -12.72
C LYS A 39 -10.23 8.90 -12.85
N GLU A 40 -11.30 9.21 -12.14
CA GLU A 40 -11.96 10.51 -12.20
C GLU A 40 -11.15 11.59 -11.48
N HIS A 41 -10.71 11.34 -10.25
CA HIS A 41 -10.13 12.39 -9.40
C HIS A 41 -8.61 12.36 -9.32
N ASN A 42 -7.97 11.20 -9.48
CA ASN A 42 -6.51 11.07 -9.50
C ASN A 42 -6.06 9.99 -10.51
N PRO A 43 -6.04 10.33 -11.82
CA PRO A 43 -5.63 9.41 -12.88
C PRO A 43 -4.21 8.86 -12.70
N MET A 44 -3.34 9.58 -11.98
CA MET A 44 -1.97 9.13 -11.67
C MET A 44 -1.96 7.93 -10.74
N ALA A 45 -2.84 7.90 -9.73
CA ALA A 45 -2.92 6.80 -8.76
C ALA A 45 -3.70 5.59 -9.31
N ALA A 46 -4.61 5.79 -10.25
CA ALA A 46 -5.53 4.77 -10.77
C ALA A 46 -4.86 3.47 -11.29
N PRO A 47 -3.69 3.50 -11.96
CA PRO A 47 -3.02 2.28 -12.42
C PRO A 47 -2.49 1.41 -11.27
N TYR A 48 -2.16 2.01 -10.12
CA TYR A 48 -1.46 1.32 -9.04
C TYR A 48 -2.39 0.46 -8.18
N ALA A 49 -1.81 -0.55 -7.55
CA ALA A 49 -2.49 -1.44 -6.62
C ALA A 49 -2.82 -0.70 -5.31
N THR A 50 -3.86 -1.16 -4.62
CA THR A 50 -4.29 -0.58 -3.34
C THR A 50 -3.74 -1.37 -2.16
N THR A 51 -3.51 -0.72 -1.02
CA THR A 51 -3.30 -1.41 0.26
C THR A 51 -4.58 -1.49 1.10
N ASN A 52 -5.71 -1.01 0.56
CA ASN A 52 -6.99 -1.01 1.24
C ASN A 52 -7.74 -2.33 1.01
N GLY A 53 -8.69 -2.62 1.91
CA GLY A 53 -9.66 -3.68 1.67
C GLY A 53 -10.63 -3.34 0.54
N PRO A 54 -11.32 -4.35 -0.02
CA PRO A 54 -12.24 -4.19 -1.15
C PRO A 54 -13.42 -3.25 -0.87
N TRP A 55 -13.72 -2.97 0.41
CA TRP A 55 -14.80 -2.07 0.83
C TRP A 55 -14.49 -0.57 0.70
N ALA A 56 -13.23 -0.18 0.43
CA ALA A 56 -12.85 1.23 0.28
C ALA A 56 -13.21 1.78 -1.12
N THR A 57 -14.49 1.70 -1.49
CA THR A 57 -15.05 1.97 -2.83
C THR A 57 -15.57 3.40 -2.99
N GLY A 58 -15.67 4.17 -1.90
CA GLY A 58 -16.19 5.53 -1.91
C GLY A 58 -17.73 5.64 -1.92
N ASP A 59 -18.46 4.61 -1.50
CA ASP A 59 -19.93 4.63 -1.58
C ASP A 59 -20.58 5.73 -0.73
N GLY A 60 -20.02 6.04 0.45
CA GLY A 60 -20.48 7.17 1.25
C GLY A 60 -20.14 8.54 0.67
N LEU A 61 -19.08 8.65 -0.15
CA LEU A 61 -18.77 9.88 -0.89
C LEU A 61 -19.84 10.13 -1.95
N ARG A 62 -20.17 9.11 -2.76
CA ARG A 62 -21.25 9.19 -3.77
C ARG A 62 -22.60 9.53 -3.13
N LEU A 63 -22.93 8.88 -2.01
CA LEU A 63 -24.14 9.19 -1.26
C LEU A 63 -24.17 10.65 -0.80
N ALA A 64 -23.05 11.18 -0.31
CA ALA A 64 -22.98 12.59 0.10
C ALA A 64 -23.19 13.54 -1.08
N GLU A 65 -22.59 13.24 -2.24
CA GLU A 65 -22.77 14.01 -3.47
C GLU A 65 -24.21 13.98 -3.99
N ASP A 66 -24.93 12.85 -3.87
CA ASP A 66 -26.36 12.75 -4.17
C ASP A 66 -27.20 13.72 -3.32
N PHE A 67 -26.75 14.00 -2.09
CA PHE A 67 -27.33 15.03 -1.22
C PHE A 67 -26.71 16.43 -1.42
N ARG A 68 -25.99 16.63 -2.53
CA ARG A 68 -25.31 17.89 -2.91
C ARG A 68 -24.30 18.38 -1.87
N ALA A 69 -23.73 17.48 -1.07
CA ALA A 69 -22.62 17.82 -0.22
C ALA A 69 -21.39 18.19 -1.08
N GLY A 70 -20.68 19.25 -0.69
CA GLY A 70 -19.43 19.61 -1.35
C GLY A 70 -18.30 18.66 -0.93
N VAL A 71 -17.57 18.12 -1.90
CA VAL A 71 -16.33 17.38 -1.69
C VAL A 71 -15.11 18.28 -1.92
N LYS A 72 -13.99 17.97 -1.25
CA LYS A 72 -12.73 18.72 -1.40
C LYS A 72 -11.54 17.76 -1.38
N LEU A 73 -10.47 18.15 -2.08
CA LEU A 73 -9.19 17.43 -2.12
C LEU A 73 -9.33 15.99 -2.64
N MET A 74 -10.30 15.75 -3.53
CA MET A 74 -10.53 14.42 -4.14
C MET A 74 -9.34 13.97 -4.99
N ASP A 75 -8.56 14.93 -5.50
CA ASP A 75 -7.32 14.72 -6.22
C ASP A 75 -6.13 14.35 -5.32
N GLN A 76 -6.23 14.53 -4.00
CA GLN A 76 -5.15 14.29 -3.05
C GLN A 76 -5.14 12.82 -2.57
N VAL A 77 -4.77 11.92 -3.47
CA VAL A 77 -4.61 10.48 -3.18
C VAL A 77 -3.16 10.17 -2.84
N GLN A 78 -2.93 9.59 -1.66
CA GLN A 78 -1.60 9.15 -1.25
C GLN A 78 -1.36 7.69 -1.63
N LEU A 79 -0.43 7.46 -2.56
CA LEU A 79 0.12 6.13 -2.81
C LEU A 79 1.20 5.83 -1.76
N HIS A 80 1.09 4.69 -1.09
CA HIS A 80 2.09 4.25 -0.11
C HIS A 80 3.32 3.69 -0.86
N PRO A 81 4.56 4.12 -0.55
CA PRO A 81 5.74 3.73 -1.32
C PRO A 81 6.07 2.23 -1.21
N THR A 82 5.74 1.61 -0.08
CA THR A 82 6.12 0.22 0.23
C THR A 82 4.89 -0.70 0.27
N GLY A 83 4.26 -0.90 -0.89
CA GLY A 83 3.36 -2.04 -1.09
C GLY A 83 4.17 -3.29 -1.37
N LEU A 84 4.14 -4.29 -0.48
CA LEU A 84 4.92 -5.52 -0.64
C LEU A 84 4.41 -6.30 -1.86
N VAL A 85 5.32 -6.55 -2.80
CA VAL A 85 5.07 -7.33 -4.00
C VAL A 85 5.21 -8.81 -3.64
N ASP A 86 4.15 -9.58 -3.82
CA ASP A 86 4.21 -11.04 -3.73
C ASP A 86 4.86 -11.59 -5.03
N PRO A 87 6.01 -12.27 -4.97
CA PRO A 87 6.61 -12.87 -6.16
C PRO A 87 5.71 -13.89 -6.87
N ALA A 88 4.79 -14.54 -6.13
CA ALA A 88 3.81 -15.47 -6.71
C ALA A 88 2.62 -14.76 -7.39
N ASN A 89 2.39 -13.48 -7.07
CA ASN A 89 1.33 -12.67 -7.67
C ASN A 89 1.75 -11.17 -7.77
N PRO A 90 2.74 -10.86 -8.63
CA PRO A 90 3.31 -9.53 -8.71
C PRO A 90 2.32 -8.48 -9.21
N ASP A 91 1.26 -8.88 -9.93
CA ASP A 91 0.24 -8.00 -10.50
C ASP A 91 -1.04 -7.92 -9.65
N ALA A 92 -1.05 -8.51 -8.44
CA ALA A 92 -2.20 -8.43 -7.53
C ALA A 92 -2.69 -6.98 -7.34
N GLY A 93 -3.98 -6.74 -7.58
CA GLY A 93 -4.60 -5.41 -7.46
C GLY A 93 -4.65 -4.86 -6.03
N THR A 94 -4.43 -5.72 -5.03
CA THR A 94 -4.25 -5.36 -3.62
C THR A 94 -2.88 -5.85 -3.14
N LYS A 95 -2.12 -4.98 -2.49
CA LYS A 95 -0.81 -5.30 -1.91
C LYS A 95 -0.86 -5.25 -0.39
N PHE A 96 -0.04 -6.07 0.25
CA PHE A 96 0.16 -5.97 1.69
C PHE A 96 0.99 -4.71 1.98
N LEU A 97 0.56 -3.89 2.94
CA LEU A 97 1.30 -2.69 3.30
C LEU A 97 2.56 -3.08 4.09
N GLY A 98 3.73 -2.78 3.53
CA GLY A 98 5.00 -2.79 4.25
C GLY A 98 5.10 -1.51 5.08
N PRO A 99 5.05 -1.56 6.41
CA PRO A 99 4.97 -0.35 7.22
C PRO A 99 6.21 0.53 7.07
N GLU A 100 6.01 1.84 7.13
CA GLU A 100 7.09 2.84 7.12
C GLU A 100 8.17 2.59 8.18
N ARG A 101 7.76 1.96 9.29
CA ARG A 101 8.68 1.53 10.35
C ARG A 101 9.78 0.61 9.83
N LEU A 102 9.58 -0.20 8.78
CA LEU A 102 10.65 -1.01 8.18
C LEU A 102 11.82 -0.13 7.70
N ARG A 103 11.53 1.05 7.13
CA ARG A 103 12.54 2.06 6.79
C ARG A 103 13.07 2.74 8.06
N GLY A 104 12.18 3.09 8.97
CA GLY A 104 12.51 3.76 10.24
C GLY A 104 13.48 3.00 11.15
N VAL A 105 13.48 1.66 11.13
CA VAL A 105 14.38 0.81 11.91
C VAL A 105 15.69 0.48 11.16
N GLY A 106 16.04 1.26 10.14
CA GLY A 106 17.30 1.11 9.40
C GLY A 106 17.19 0.30 8.11
N GLY A 107 15.98 0.10 7.58
CA GLY A 107 15.80 -0.48 6.26
C GLY A 107 16.19 0.50 5.14
N ILE A 108 17.04 0.06 4.22
CA ILE A 108 17.48 0.87 3.07
C ILE A 108 16.80 0.39 1.79
N LEU A 109 16.50 1.31 0.88
CA LEU A 109 15.91 1.01 -0.41
C LEU A 109 17.00 0.97 -1.49
N VAL A 110 17.15 -0.18 -2.15
CA VAL A 110 18.07 -0.35 -3.27
C VAL A 110 17.30 -0.62 -4.56
N ASN A 111 17.81 -0.11 -5.67
CA ASN A 111 17.27 -0.38 -7.00
C ASN A 111 17.77 -1.71 -7.57
N ALA A 112 17.40 -2.03 -8.81
CA ALA A 112 17.82 -3.27 -9.49
C ALA A 112 19.34 -3.42 -9.66
N SER A 113 20.10 -2.31 -9.55
CA SER A 113 21.57 -2.33 -9.57
C SER A 113 22.21 -2.46 -8.19
N GLY A 114 21.41 -2.52 -7.11
CA GLY A 114 21.90 -2.60 -5.73
C GLY A 114 22.25 -1.26 -5.10
N LYS A 115 21.96 -0.13 -5.76
CA LYS A 115 22.31 1.21 -5.28
C LYS A 115 21.15 1.90 -4.58
N ARG A 116 21.44 2.69 -3.54
CA ARG A 116 20.44 3.57 -2.95
C ARG A 116 20.12 4.73 -3.89
N PHE A 117 18.89 5.21 -3.81
CA PHE A 117 18.40 6.24 -4.74
C PHE A 117 17.50 7.29 -4.07
N VAL A 118 17.24 7.16 -2.76
CA VAL A 118 16.42 8.09 -2.00
C VAL A 118 16.79 8.03 -0.52
N ASN A 119 16.60 9.14 0.20
CA ASN A 119 16.57 9.10 1.66
C ASN A 119 15.24 8.44 2.10
N GLU A 120 15.34 7.28 2.75
CA GLU A 120 14.21 6.44 3.10
C GLU A 120 13.28 7.05 4.14
N LEU A 121 13.71 8.12 4.83
CA LEU A 121 12.91 8.84 5.83
C LEU A 121 12.24 10.10 5.27
N GLU A 122 12.34 10.34 3.96
CA GLU A 122 11.60 11.40 3.29
C GLU A 122 10.09 11.15 3.29
N ARG A 123 9.35 12.18 2.90
CA ARG A 123 7.91 12.09 2.71
C ARG A 123 7.53 10.98 1.72
N ARG A 124 6.34 10.42 1.91
CA ARG A 124 5.82 9.32 1.09
C ARG A 124 5.75 9.63 -0.39
N ASP A 125 5.37 10.85 -0.77
CA ASP A 125 5.37 11.27 -2.16
C ASP A 125 6.78 11.29 -2.76
N THR A 126 7.76 11.85 -2.06
CA THR A 126 9.16 11.82 -2.49
C THR A 126 9.67 10.39 -2.69
N VAL A 127 9.43 9.50 -1.72
CA VAL A 127 9.88 8.11 -1.80
C VAL A 127 9.14 7.35 -2.91
N THR A 128 7.82 7.52 -3.04
CA THR A 128 7.03 6.90 -4.11
C THR A 128 7.53 7.35 -5.48
N GLU A 129 7.72 8.66 -5.70
CA GLU A 129 8.24 9.16 -6.97
C GLU A 129 9.64 8.63 -7.28
N ALA A 130 10.50 8.50 -6.27
CA ALA A 130 11.84 7.95 -6.45
C ALA A 130 11.80 6.47 -6.87
N ILE A 131 10.89 5.68 -6.28
CA ILE A 131 10.66 4.27 -6.65
C ILE A 131 10.10 4.15 -8.07
N LEU A 132 9.13 5.00 -8.44
CA LEU A 132 8.50 4.99 -9.76
C LEU A 132 9.46 5.35 -10.91
N ARG A 133 10.59 6.00 -10.61
CA ARG A 133 11.68 6.29 -11.55
C ARG A 133 12.68 5.13 -11.70
N GLN A 134 12.62 4.11 -10.85
CA GLN A 134 13.51 2.94 -10.96
C GLN A 134 12.99 1.96 -12.01
N GLU A 135 13.87 1.10 -12.49
CA GLU A 135 13.52 -0.01 -13.38
C GLU A 135 12.43 -0.89 -12.74
N GLY A 136 11.41 -1.26 -13.52
CA GLY A 136 10.28 -2.04 -13.03
C GLY A 136 9.35 -1.31 -12.05
N GLN A 137 9.58 -0.01 -11.79
CA GLN A 137 8.86 0.80 -10.80
C GLN A 137 8.84 0.14 -9.41
N CYS A 138 9.94 -0.53 -9.06
CA CYS A 138 10.08 -1.27 -7.84
C CYS A 138 11.46 -1.05 -7.21
N ALA A 139 11.58 -1.43 -5.94
CA ALA A 139 12.81 -1.40 -5.18
C ALA A 139 12.81 -2.55 -4.19
N THR A 140 14.00 -2.96 -3.74
CA THR A 140 14.15 -3.91 -2.65
C THR A 140 14.48 -3.17 -1.36
N LEU A 141 13.82 -3.53 -0.26
CA LEU A 141 14.19 -3.10 1.07
C LEU A 141 15.16 -4.10 1.68
N LEU A 142 16.39 -3.67 1.95
CA LEU A 142 17.35 -4.42 2.74
C LEU A 142 17.22 -3.99 4.19
N LEU A 143 17.00 -4.96 5.09
CA LEU A 143 16.84 -4.70 6.52
C LEU A 143 17.98 -5.37 7.29
N PRO A 144 18.83 -4.62 8.03
CA PRO A 144 19.86 -5.23 8.86
C PRO A 144 19.25 -6.01 10.02
N ASP A 145 20.00 -6.97 10.57
CA ASP A 145 19.52 -7.82 11.66
C ASP A 145 19.08 -7.01 12.89
N ALA A 146 19.83 -5.97 13.25
CA ALA A 146 19.45 -5.05 14.33
C ALA A 146 18.07 -4.41 14.08
N GLY A 147 17.80 -3.97 12.84
CA GLY A 147 16.50 -3.43 12.44
C GLY A 147 15.39 -4.48 12.46
N ALA A 148 15.68 -5.70 12.02
CA ALA A 148 14.73 -6.82 12.09
C ALA A 148 14.36 -7.19 13.53
N GLN A 149 15.34 -7.17 14.45
CA GLN A 149 15.13 -7.37 15.89
C GLN A 149 14.28 -6.25 16.49
N GLU A 150 14.60 -4.98 16.19
CA GLU A 150 13.86 -3.82 16.69
C GLU A 150 12.41 -3.77 16.15
N TYR A 151 12.22 -4.14 14.88
CA TYR A 151 10.90 -4.23 14.28
C TYR A 151 10.06 -5.33 14.94
N GLY A 152 10.70 -6.49 15.19
CA GLY A 152 10.12 -7.63 15.88
C GLY A 152 10.22 -8.90 15.04
N VAL A 153 10.94 -9.89 15.56
CA VAL A 153 11.23 -11.16 14.88
C VAL A 153 9.98 -11.89 14.41
N LYS A 154 8.90 -11.93 15.24
CA LYS A 154 7.64 -12.59 14.86
C LYS A 154 6.96 -11.95 13.65
N ALA A 155 7.05 -10.63 13.51
CA ALA A 155 6.49 -9.92 12.37
C ALA A 155 7.33 -10.19 11.11
N MET A 156 8.65 -10.24 11.25
CA MET A 156 9.55 -10.62 10.15
C MET A 156 9.35 -12.08 9.72
N ASP A 157 9.15 -13.00 10.67
CA ASP A 157 8.82 -14.40 10.39
C ASP A 157 7.51 -14.52 9.63
N PHE A 158 6.51 -13.71 9.96
CA PHE A 158 5.27 -13.64 9.20
C PHE A 158 5.51 -13.17 7.76
N TYR A 159 6.32 -12.13 7.53
CA TYR A 159 6.65 -11.68 6.17
C TYR A 159 7.42 -12.75 5.38
N CYS A 160 8.32 -13.49 6.02
CA CYS A 160 9.02 -14.61 5.39
C CYS A 160 8.05 -15.75 5.05
N PHE A 161 7.17 -16.12 5.97
CA PHE A 161 6.16 -17.14 5.77
C PHE A 161 5.19 -16.78 4.63
N LYS A 162 4.83 -15.50 4.51
CA LYS A 162 3.98 -14.99 3.41
C LYS A 162 4.73 -14.84 2.08
N GLY A 163 6.05 -15.04 2.05
CA GLY A 163 6.87 -14.91 0.85
C GLY A 163 7.26 -13.46 0.49
N PHE A 164 7.00 -12.48 1.37
CA PHE A 164 7.33 -11.08 1.13
C PHE A 164 8.79 -10.72 1.48
N ALA A 165 9.47 -11.56 2.25
CA ALA A 165 10.84 -11.34 2.68
C ALA A 165 11.63 -12.65 2.62
N THR A 166 12.94 -12.53 2.42
CA THR A 166 13.88 -13.65 2.48
C THR A 166 14.98 -13.30 3.46
N LYS A 167 15.24 -14.19 4.42
CA LYS A 167 16.39 -14.05 5.33
C LYS A 167 17.64 -14.56 4.63
N VAL A 168 18.71 -13.81 4.76
CA VAL A 168 20.04 -14.13 4.26
C VAL A 168 21.03 -14.01 5.42
N ALA A 169 22.07 -14.83 5.44
CA ALA A 169 23.01 -14.87 6.57
C ALA A 169 24.00 -13.69 6.56
N ASN A 170 24.27 -13.12 5.38
CA ASN A 170 25.28 -12.10 5.18
C ASN A 170 25.01 -11.31 3.88
N ILE A 171 25.84 -10.29 3.63
CA ILE A 171 25.69 -9.39 2.48
C ILE A 171 26.06 -10.07 1.16
N GLU A 172 26.89 -11.11 1.18
CA GLU A 172 27.21 -11.94 0.02
C GLU A 172 25.99 -12.71 -0.48
N GLU A 173 25.22 -13.30 0.43
CA GLU A 173 23.95 -13.97 0.12
C GLU A 173 22.89 -12.94 -0.32
N ALA A 174 22.87 -11.74 0.26
CA ALA A 174 22.01 -10.65 -0.20
C ALA A 174 22.33 -10.25 -1.65
N ALA A 175 23.60 -10.09 -1.99
CA ALA A 175 24.06 -9.76 -3.35
C ALA A 175 23.66 -10.85 -4.35
N ALA A 176 23.84 -12.12 -3.97
CA ALA A 176 23.45 -13.25 -4.80
C ALA A 176 21.93 -13.33 -5.02
N ALA A 177 21.13 -13.09 -3.97
CA ALA A 177 19.67 -13.07 -4.07
C ALA A 177 19.17 -11.93 -4.98
N LEU A 178 19.80 -10.76 -4.90
CA LEU A 178 19.49 -9.60 -5.74
C LEU A 178 20.09 -9.67 -7.14
N LYS A 179 21.03 -10.61 -7.38
CA LYS A 179 21.80 -10.72 -8.62
C LYS A 179 22.60 -9.45 -8.94
N VAL A 180 23.17 -8.84 -7.91
CA VAL A 180 24.01 -7.63 -8.02
C VAL A 180 25.44 -7.92 -7.59
N ASP A 181 26.37 -7.06 -8.01
CA ASP A 181 27.76 -7.15 -7.58
C ASP A 181 27.89 -6.85 -6.08
N LEU A 182 28.69 -7.65 -5.37
CA LEU A 182 28.91 -7.51 -3.93
C LEU A 182 29.59 -6.19 -3.57
N GLY A 183 30.49 -5.69 -4.43
CA GLY A 183 31.15 -4.42 -4.23
C GLY A 183 30.15 -3.27 -4.16
N VAL A 184 29.13 -3.30 -5.02
CA VAL A 184 28.08 -2.27 -5.03
C VAL A 184 27.31 -2.23 -3.71
N LEU A 185 26.92 -3.38 -3.16
CA LEU A 185 26.18 -3.40 -1.89
C LEU A 185 27.02 -3.01 -0.68
N ARG A 186 28.34 -3.22 -0.72
CA ARG A 186 29.24 -2.86 0.40
C ARG A 186 29.51 -1.35 0.48
N GLU A 187 29.22 -0.60 -0.57
CA GLU A 187 29.40 0.85 -0.63
C GLU A 187 28.19 1.63 -0.08
N GLU A 188 27.06 0.96 0.19
CA GLU A 188 25.77 1.54 0.62
C GLU A 188 25.49 1.39 2.12
#